data_AF-A0A026W2I9-F1
#
_entry.id   AF-A0A026W2I9-F1
#
_cell.length_a   1.000
_cell.length_b   1.000
_cell.length_c   1.000
_cell.angle_alpha   90.00
_cell.angle_beta   90.00
_cell.angle_gamma   90.00
#
_symmetry.space_group_name_H-M   'P 1'
#
loop_
_entity.id
_entity.type
_entity.pdbx_description
1 polymer ?
#
loop_
_entity_poly.entity_id
_entity_poly.type
_entity_poly.pdbx_seq_one_letter_code
_entity_poly.pdbx_strand_id
1 'polypeptide(L)'
;MHGRVKVRTTAEQEAIRKKERAAKVAQYKADIAIVFQKRKDKLLDDELLTITRRMLLTNPDIYTLWNIRREAFESNERSDGTTGDKETKECSEQELTQEYECRSEEDYKQLLENELSLTESCLKENPKSYSAWHQRCWVMERMPEPDWNRELSLCAKCLNLDERNFHCWDYRKFVVGKAGISDREEFEFSSTKILNNFSNYSSWHYRSRILSRMFGSTGLEEIPILDEVYREELDLVMNATFTDPNDTSAWFYQRWLLDKCVTTCRLWRAYVKKDMVHIIIDNNMLVKPVSLSLCINGEAVKAEWQSYPEQKFAKLPTAGYFASRIEENLHQAKEVSVKLQETTYPLSYSKSEGAWIYKDNSSLHKRNSNDEQLSEQLRSYNQLSEMEPNNKWALLTGVLLMKKIDFHKFYTDILNNLAALSKVDSFRKNYYADLRSKLVIEYKLHEIWKAEGDLEMQSRIDLSRLDLTKLHNNHYFGFFEEVNLCANKLQNCLPQLSTLHRCTKLSLSSNGLTSLKRFPTLRNLEVLSLRNNKLVSADEIVDLIKRHRNLKKLDLRDNPVCDKIDPDKIKYVKYNLALYLK
;
A
#
# COMPACT_ATOMS: atom_id res chain seq x y z
N MET A 1 -26.95 -7.81 3.87
CA MET A 1 -27.77 -8.78 3.11
C MET A 1 -26.85 -9.81 2.46
N HIS A 2 -26.58 -10.94 3.12
CA HIS A 2 -25.73 -12.01 2.58
C HIS A 2 -26.38 -13.38 2.83
N GLY A 3 -26.04 -14.38 1.99
CA GLY A 3 -26.40 -15.79 2.24
C GLY A 3 -27.89 -16.17 2.15
N ARG A 4 -28.77 -15.28 1.66
CA ARG A 4 -30.21 -15.62 1.53
C ARG A 4 -30.43 -16.59 0.36
N VAL A 5 -30.60 -17.86 0.70
CA VAL A 5 -30.97 -18.91 -0.25
C VAL A 5 -32.36 -18.63 -0.82
N LYS A 6 -32.48 -18.65 -2.15
CA LYS A 6 -33.77 -18.48 -2.82
C LYS A 6 -34.59 -19.76 -2.67
N VAL A 7 -35.44 -19.81 -1.66
CA VAL A 7 -36.36 -20.93 -1.45
C VAL A 7 -37.62 -20.72 -2.29
N ARG A 8 -37.99 -21.71 -3.11
CA ARG A 8 -39.31 -21.76 -3.74
C ARG A 8 -40.34 -21.98 -2.64
N THR A 9 -41.20 -20.99 -2.40
CA THR A 9 -42.28 -21.08 -1.42
C THR A 9 -43.61 -21.20 -2.15
N THR A 10 -44.57 -21.92 -1.57
CA THR A 10 -45.93 -21.98 -2.10
C THR A 10 -46.63 -20.62 -1.88
N ALA A 11 -47.63 -20.30 -2.71
CA ALA A 11 -48.37 -19.04 -2.61
C ALA A 11 -49.00 -18.84 -1.22
N GLU A 12 -49.43 -19.92 -0.57
CA GLU A 12 -49.98 -19.91 0.79
C GLU A 12 -48.90 -19.57 1.85
N GLN A 13 -47.72 -20.19 1.77
CA GLN A 13 -46.60 -19.87 2.67
C GLN A 13 -46.10 -18.44 2.47
N GLU A 14 -46.13 -17.93 1.24
CA GLU A 14 -45.76 -16.55 0.94
C GLU A 14 -46.78 -15.56 1.52
N ALA A 15 -48.08 -15.87 1.44
CA ALA A 15 -49.14 -15.07 2.05
C ALA A 15 -49.03 -15.01 3.58
N ILE A 16 -48.76 -16.14 4.25
CA ILE A 16 -48.54 -16.22 5.70
C ILE A 16 -47.32 -15.37 6.10
N ARG A 17 -46.17 -15.56 5.44
CA ARG A 17 -44.96 -14.77 5.70
C ARG A 17 -45.16 -13.28 5.46
N LYS A 18 -45.94 -12.91 4.45
CA LYS A 18 -46.27 -11.51 4.16
C LYS A 18 -47.11 -10.90 5.28
N LYS A 19 -48.08 -11.63 5.82
CA LYS A 19 -48.92 -11.19 6.95
C LYS A 19 -48.08 -11.03 8.23
N GLU A 20 -47.24 -12.01 8.56
CA GLU A 20 -46.31 -11.93 9.71
C GLU A 20 -45.34 -10.75 9.58
N ARG A 21 -44.77 -10.55 8.38
CA ARG A 21 -43.85 -9.43 8.12
C ARG A 21 -44.58 -8.09 8.23
N ALA A 22 -45.82 -7.98 7.76
CA ALA A 22 -46.61 -6.76 7.88
C ALA A 22 -46.86 -6.40 9.35
N ALA A 23 -47.22 -7.38 10.19
CA ALA A 23 -47.39 -7.17 11.63
C ALA A 23 -46.09 -6.71 12.30
N LYS A 24 -44.95 -7.36 12.01
CA LYS A 24 -43.63 -6.95 12.52
C LYS A 24 -43.24 -5.53 12.09
N VAL A 25 -43.52 -5.17 10.84
CA VAL A 25 -43.26 -3.81 10.32
C VAL A 25 -44.16 -2.77 10.99
N ALA A 26 -45.43 -3.08 11.24
CA ALA A 26 -46.33 -2.18 11.94
C ALA A 26 -45.85 -1.90 13.37
N GLN A 27 -45.48 -2.95 14.13
CA GLN A 27 -44.91 -2.79 15.47
C GLN A 27 -43.61 -1.99 15.45
N TYR A 28 -42.70 -2.30 14.52
CA TYR A 28 -41.44 -1.57 14.37
C TYR A 28 -41.65 -0.07 14.12
N LYS A 29 -42.62 0.29 13.27
CA LYS A 29 -42.96 1.69 12.99
C LYS A 29 -43.54 2.41 14.22
N ALA A 30 -44.39 1.73 14.97
CA ALA A 30 -44.95 2.27 16.21
C ALA A 30 -43.83 2.51 17.26
N ASP A 31 -42.97 1.52 17.48
CA ASP A 31 -41.84 1.64 18.41
C ASP A 31 -40.88 2.77 18.01
N ILE A 32 -40.55 2.90 16.72
CA ILE A 32 -39.76 4.03 16.19
C ILE A 32 -40.42 5.37 16.50
N ALA A 33 -41.71 5.51 16.25
CA ALA A 33 -42.42 6.76 16.48
C ALA A 33 -42.37 7.18 17.96
N ILE A 34 -42.57 6.21 18.88
CA ILE A 34 -42.46 6.43 20.32
C ILE A 34 -41.04 6.87 20.70
N VAL A 35 -40.02 6.17 20.22
CA VAL A 35 -38.61 6.49 20.50
C VAL A 35 -38.24 7.89 20.04
N PHE A 36 -38.61 8.29 18.82
CA PHE A 36 -38.31 9.62 18.30
C PHE A 36 -39.10 10.72 19.02
N GLN A 37 -40.35 10.45 19.40
CA GLN A 37 -41.15 11.40 20.18
C GLN A 37 -40.53 11.61 21.56
N LYS A 38 -40.23 10.53 22.30
CA LYS A 38 -39.52 10.61 23.60
C LYS A 38 -38.19 11.35 23.48
N ARG A 39 -37.38 11.05 22.46
CA ARG A 39 -36.12 11.77 22.22
C ARG A 39 -36.34 13.26 21.97
N LYS A 40 -37.35 13.63 21.18
CA LYS A 40 -37.70 15.04 20.89
C LYS A 40 -38.12 15.77 22.16
N ASP A 41 -38.89 15.10 23.02
CA ASP A 41 -39.38 15.62 24.29
C ASP A 41 -38.33 15.53 25.42
N LYS A 42 -37.11 15.06 25.11
CA LYS A 42 -36.00 14.81 26.06
C LYS A 42 -36.36 13.87 27.22
N LEU A 43 -37.31 12.96 27.00
CA LEU A 43 -37.70 11.90 27.93
C LEU A 43 -36.76 10.69 27.75
N LEU A 44 -35.64 10.70 28.46
CA LEU A 44 -34.56 9.71 28.34
C LEU A 44 -34.63 8.63 29.46
N ASP A 45 -35.79 7.99 29.57
CA ASP A 45 -36.14 7.08 30.68
C ASP A 45 -35.86 5.58 30.40
N ASP A 46 -36.09 4.72 31.40
CA ASP A 46 -35.94 3.26 31.28
C ASP A 46 -36.90 2.63 30.26
N GLU A 47 -38.04 3.26 30.02
CA GLU A 47 -38.98 2.83 28.99
C GLU A 47 -38.36 2.98 27.59
N LEU A 48 -37.70 4.12 27.33
CA LEU A 48 -36.93 4.34 26.10
C LEU A 48 -35.85 3.26 25.92
N LEU A 49 -35.11 2.93 26.99
CA LEU A 49 -34.12 1.87 26.95
C LEU A 49 -34.75 0.50 26.71
N THR A 50 -35.92 0.22 27.26
CA THR A 50 -36.61 -1.06 27.07
C THR A 50 -37.11 -1.22 25.62
N ILE A 51 -37.71 -0.17 25.05
CA ILE A 51 -38.20 -0.18 23.67
C ILE A 51 -37.02 -0.34 22.70
N THR A 52 -35.98 0.48 22.85
CA THR A 52 -34.81 0.42 21.96
C THR A 52 -34.06 -0.92 22.08
N ARG A 53 -33.99 -1.53 23.28
CA ARG A 53 -33.44 -2.89 23.48
C ARG A 53 -34.16 -3.92 22.61
N ARG A 54 -35.49 -3.97 22.66
CA ARG A 54 -36.32 -4.90 21.87
C ARG A 54 -36.06 -4.74 20.37
N MET A 55 -35.96 -3.50 19.91
CA MET A 55 -35.70 -3.18 18.51
C MET A 55 -34.31 -3.63 18.06
N LEU A 56 -33.29 -3.37 18.87
CA LEU A 56 -31.89 -3.70 18.56
C LEU A 56 -31.63 -5.20 18.56
N LEU A 57 -32.29 -5.97 19.44
CA LEU A 57 -32.25 -7.44 19.40
C LEU A 57 -32.80 -7.99 18.07
N THR A 58 -33.69 -7.26 17.41
CA THR A 58 -34.20 -7.63 16.08
C THR A 58 -33.28 -7.15 14.95
N ASN A 59 -32.73 -5.94 15.09
CA ASN A 59 -31.81 -5.37 14.11
C ASN A 59 -30.77 -4.46 14.78
N PRO A 60 -29.55 -4.98 15.03
CA PRO A 60 -28.52 -4.22 15.73
C PRO A 60 -27.83 -3.16 14.84
N ASP A 61 -28.12 -3.13 13.53
CA ASP A 61 -27.45 -2.19 12.61
C ASP A 61 -28.11 -0.79 12.59
N ILE A 62 -29.18 -0.57 13.36
CA ILE A 62 -29.85 0.73 13.45
C ILE A 62 -29.03 1.65 14.37
N TYR A 63 -27.97 2.25 13.82
CA TYR A 63 -27.02 3.08 14.57
C TYR A 63 -27.69 4.22 15.35
N THR A 64 -28.77 4.82 14.82
CA THR A 64 -29.50 5.89 15.52
C THR A 64 -30.06 5.45 16.87
N LEU A 65 -30.50 4.19 17.00
CA LEU A 65 -31.00 3.70 18.28
C LEU A 65 -29.88 3.58 19.31
N TRP A 66 -28.68 3.15 18.90
CA TRP A 66 -27.51 3.14 19.78
C TRP A 66 -27.10 4.55 20.21
N ASN A 67 -27.19 5.55 19.32
CA ASN A 67 -26.94 6.95 19.68
C ASN A 67 -27.92 7.43 20.77
N ILE A 68 -29.22 7.14 20.59
CA ILE A 68 -30.27 7.51 21.55
C ILE A 68 -30.04 6.82 22.90
N ARG A 69 -29.60 5.55 22.89
CA ARG A 69 -29.23 4.86 24.13
C ARG A 69 -28.08 5.59 24.83
N ARG A 70 -27.01 5.93 24.12
CA ARG A 70 -25.88 6.67 24.73
C ARG A 70 -26.32 8.02 25.31
N GLU A 71 -27.19 8.76 24.61
CA GLU A 71 -27.80 9.99 25.13
C GLU A 71 -28.50 9.75 26.48
N ALA A 72 -29.26 8.65 26.60
CA ALA A 72 -29.95 8.28 27.84
C ALA A 72 -29.03 7.82 28.97
N PHE A 73 -27.87 7.24 28.66
CA PHE A 73 -26.87 6.93 29.68
C PHE A 73 -26.15 8.21 30.14
N GLU A 74 -25.77 9.09 29.21
CA GLU A 74 -25.08 10.35 29.52
C GLU A 74 -25.95 11.33 30.32
N SER A 75 -27.28 11.31 30.15
CA SER A 75 -28.19 12.06 31.02
C SER A 75 -28.19 11.55 32.46
N ASN A 76 -27.88 10.28 32.67
CA ASN A 76 -27.83 9.66 34.00
C ASN A 76 -26.45 9.80 34.67
N GLU A 77 -25.38 10.16 33.94
CA GLU A 77 -24.03 10.42 34.49
C GLU A 77 -23.89 11.84 35.10
N ARG A 78 -24.68 12.82 34.65
CA ARG A 78 -24.42 14.26 34.91
C ARG A 78 -24.96 14.83 36.21
N SER A 79 -25.37 14.00 37.15
CA SER A 79 -25.94 14.42 38.43
C SER A 79 -25.05 14.09 39.63
N ASP A 80 -23.73 14.01 39.45
CA ASP A 80 -22.79 14.00 40.57
C ASP A 80 -22.11 15.37 40.72
N GLY A 81 -22.38 16.02 41.84
CA GLY A 81 -21.92 17.36 42.14
C GLY A 81 -20.53 17.36 42.74
N THR A 82 -19.51 17.76 41.97
CA THR A 82 -18.38 18.65 42.35
C THR A 82 -17.35 18.68 41.20
N THR A 83 -17.09 19.81 40.55
CA THR A 83 -16.08 20.78 41.02
C THR A 83 -16.14 22.08 40.19
N GLY A 84 -16.17 23.22 40.88
CA GLY A 84 -15.58 24.50 40.43
C GLY A 84 -16.26 25.27 39.28
N ASP A 85 -17.27 26.09 39.59
CA ASP A 85 -17.12 27.56 39.62
C ASP A 85 -18.47 28.24 39.88
N LYS A 86 -18.53 28.96 41.00
CA LYS A 86 -19.62 29.89 41.31
C LYS A 86 -19.42 31.14 40.45
N GLU A 87 -20.03 31.20 39.28
CA GLU A 87 -20.41 32.48 38.69
C GLU A 87 -21.93 32.63 38.75
N THR A 88 -22.35 33.54 39.63
CA THR A 88 -23.70 34.08 39.72
C THR A 88 -24.10 34.69 38.38
N LYS A 89 -25.06 34.06 37.71
CA LYS A 89 -25.93 34.73 36.74
C LYS A 89 -27.38 34.54 37.15
N GLU A 90 -27.94 35.60 37.71
CA GLU A 90 -29.39 35.79 37.78
C GLU A 90 -29.95 35.86 36.36
N CYS A 91 -30.85 34.94 36.02
CA CYS A 91 -31.85 35.19 35.00
C CYS A 91 -33.09 34.32 35.23
N SER A 92 -34.16 35.01 35.64
CA SER A 92 -35.60 34.74 35.47
C SER A 92 -36.11 33.29 35.38
N GLU A 93 -36.98 33.01 36.34
CA GLU A 93 -37.99 31.95 36.48
C GLU A 93 -38.65 31.42 35.19
N GLN A 94 -39.05 30.14 35.29
CA GLN A 94 -40.02 29.37 34.48
C GLN A 94 -39.47 28.41 33.43
N GLU A 95 -38.81 27.32 33.86
CA GLU A 95 -38.96 26.01 33.21
C GLU A 95 -39.12 24.94 34.31
N LEU A 96 -40.16 24.10 34.19
CA LEU A 96 -40.36 22.93 35.06
C LEU A 96 -39.15 21.99 34.89
N THR A 97 -38.18 22.05 35.80
CA THR A 97 -37.13 21.06 35.90
C THR A 97 -37.71 19.83 36.59
N GLN A 98 -38.01 18.81 35.79
CA GLN A 98 -38.27 17.47 36.31
C GLN A 98 -36.95 16.97 36.92
N GLU A 99 -36.87 16.93 38.25
CA GLU A 99 -35.74 16.38 39.00
C GLU A 99 -35.56 14.91 38.62
N TYR A 100 -34.53 14.60 37.83
CA TYR A 100 -34.08 13.23 37.65
C TYR A 100 -33.18 12.89 38.85
N GLU A 101 -33.66 12.01 39.73
CA GLU A 101 -32.85 11.46 40.83
C GLU A 101 -31.56 10.84 40.25
N CYS A 102 -30.41 11.27 40.77
CA CYS A 102 -29.11 10.69 40.45
C CYS A 102 -29.10 9.22 40.88
N ARG A 103 -28.86 8.31 39.93
CA ARG A 103 -28.72 6.88 40.24
C ARG A 103 -27.48 6.65 41.09
N SER A 104 -27.54 5.67 41.98
CA SER A 104 -26.34 5.26 42.70
C SER A 104 -25.29 4.72 41.72
N GLU A 105 -24.01 4.80 42.08
CA GLU A 105 -22.89 4.20 41.34
C GLU A 105 -23.16 2.72 41.01
N GLU A 106 -23.75 1.96 41.93
CA GLU A 106 -24.10 0.55 41.75
C GLU A 106 -25.22 0.37 40.71
N ASP A 107 -26.24 1.23 40.72
CA ASP A 107 -27.31 1.20 39.73
C ASP A 107 -26.79 1.56 38.32
N TYR A 108 -25.84 2.49 38.22
CA TYR A 108 -25.20 2.85 36.96
C TYR A 108 -24.31 1.72 36.43
N LYS A 109 -23.52 1.09 37.30
CA LYS A 109 -22.75 -0.12 36.97
C LYS A 109 -23.66 -1.23 36.47
N GLN A 110 -24.77 -1.50 37.14
CA GLN A 110 -25.73 -2.51 36.73
C GLN A 110 -26.37 -2.18 35.36
N LEU A 111 -26.61 -0.88 35.07
CA LEU A 111 -27.11 -0.43 33.78
C LEU A 111 -26.10 -0.71 32.64
N LEU A 112 -24.81 -0.46 32.87
CA LEU A 112 -23.73 -0.77 31.92
C LEU A 112 -23.59 -2.28 31.70
N GLU A 113 -23.69 -3.10 32.76
CA GLU A 113 -23.68 -4.56 32.64
C GLU A 113 -24.85 -5.08 31.77
N ASN A 114 -26.04 -4.52 31.96
CA ASN A 114 -27.20 -4.82 31.14
C ASN A 114 -26.98 -4.45 29.66
N GLU A 115 -26.25 -3.37 29.39
CA GLU A 115 -25.85 -2.95 28.05
C GLU A 115 -24.82 -3.92 27.43
N LEU A 116 -23.88 -4.44 28.22
CA LEU A 116 -22.97 -5.49 27.78
C LEU A 116 -23.74 -6.78 27.41
N SER A 117 -24.77 -7.16 28.16
CA SER A 117 -25.62 -8.31 27.82
C SER A 117 -26.43 -8.07 26.55
N LEU A 118 -26.91 -6.84 26.32
CA LEU A 118 -27.59 -6.48 25.08
C LEU A 118 -26.64 -6.57 23.88
N THR A 119 -25.46 -5.95 23.95
CA THR A 119 -24.48 -5.99 22.85
C THR A 119 -24.02 -7.42 22.56
N GLU A 120 -23.81 -8.27 23.59
CA GLU A 120 -23.49 -9.68 23.40
C GLU A 120 -24.61 -10.43 22.66
N SER A 121 -25.88 -10.20 23.03
CA SER A 121 -27.03 -10.82 22.37
C SER A 121 -27.16 -10.37 20.91
N CYS A 122 -26.98 -9.07 20.65
CA CYS A 122 -26.95 -8.52 19.30
C CYS A 122 -25.83 -9.10 18.44
N LEU A 123 -24.64 -9.33 19.02
CA LEU A 123 -23.49 -9.91 18.33
C LEU A 123 -23.64 -11.40 18.07
N LYS A 124 -24.40 -12.15 18.89
CA LYS A 124 -24.77 -13.54 18.59
C LYS A 124 -25.61 -13.63 17.31
N GLU A 125 -26.58 -12.74 17.15
CA GLU A 125 -27.44 -12.69 15.95
C GLU A 125 -26.73 -12.11 14.72
N ASN A 126 -25.94 -11.04 14.91
CA ASN A 126 -25.19 -10.40 13.85
C ASN A 126 -23.76 -10.06 14.31
N PRO A 127 -22.80 -10.99 14.20
CA PRO A 127 -21.43 -10.81 14.68
C PRO A 127 -20.62 -9.78 13.89
N LYS A 128 -21.19 -9.25 12.79
CA LYS A 128 -20.58 -8.26 11.89
C LYS A 128 -21.25 -6.88 11.97
N SER A 129 -22.03 -6.64 13.03
CA SER A 129 -22.63 -5.34 13.28
C SER A 129 -21.59 -4.34 13.79
N TYR A 130 -21.27 -3.33 12.98
CA TYR A 130 -20.40 -2.23 13.39
C TYR A 130 -20.93 -1.52 14.64
N SER A 131 -22.23 -1.24 14.66
CA SER A 131 -22.87 -0.47 15.72
C SER A 131 -22.83 -1.19 17.06
N ALA A 132 -23.05 -2.51 17.08
CA ALA A 132 -23.00 -3.30 18.31
C ALA A 132 -21.57 -3.38 18.89
N TRP A 133 -20.56 -3.62 18.05
CA TRP A 133 -19.15 -3.59 18.50
C TRP A 133 -18.73 -2.22 19.01
N HIS A 134 -19.13 -1.15 18.30
CA HIS A 134 -18.83 0.22 18.74
C HIS A 134 -19.50 0.56 20.08
N GLN A 135 -20.77 0.19 20.25
CA GLN A 135 -21.46 0.38 21.54
C GLN A 135 -20.73 -0.38 22.65
N ARG A 136 -20.29 -1.61 22.39
CA ARG A 136 -19.55 -2.39 23.39
C ARG A 136 -18.25 -1.71 23.82
N CYS A 137 -17.47 -1.15 22.89
CA CYS A 137 -16.31 -0.31 23.23
C CYS A 137 -16.71 0.86 24.13
N TRP A 138 -17.76 1.60 23.75
CA TRP A 138 -18.25 2.76 24.49
C TRP A 138 -18.65 2.42 25.93
N VAL A 139 -19.31 1.27 26.14
CA VAL A 139 -19.67 0.78 27.48
C VAL A 139 -18.42 0.42 28.28
N MET A 140 -17.48 -0.30 27.68
CA MET A 140 -16.23 -0.70 28.36
C MET A 140 -15.36 0.49 28.77
N GLU A 141 -15.41 1.60 28.05
CA GLU A 141 -14.67 2.84 28.42
C GLU A 141 -15.29 3.60 29.60
N ARG A 142 -16.57 3.33 29.92
CA ARG A 142 -17.31 3.98 31.03
C ARG A 142 -17.52 3.08 32.24
N MET A 143 -17.23 1.79 32.09
CA MET A 143 -17.29 0.86 33.22
C MET A 143 -16.28 1.28 34.29
N PRO A 144 -16.68 1.47 35.56
CA PRO A 144 -15.75 1.82 36.64
C PRO A 144 -14.68 0.74 36.85
N GLU A 145 -15.09 -0.53 36.80
CA GLU A 145 -14.24 -1.71 36.99
C GLU A 145 -14.43 -2.70 35.82
N PRO A 146 -13.79 -2.44 34.66
CA PRO A 146 -13.95 -3.29 33.48
C PRO A 146 -13.29 -4.66 33.66
N ASP A 147 -14.06 -5.74 33.49
CA ASP A 147 -13.54 -7.11 33.45
C ASP A 147 -12.96 -7.43 32.07
N TRP A 148 -11.69 -7.06 31.87
CA TRP A 148 -10.98 -7.33 30.63
C TRP A 148 -10.78 -8.82 30.34
N ASN A 149 -10.71 -9.67 31.36
CA ASN A 149 -10.55 -11.13 31.19
C ASN A 149 -11.79 -11.76 30.57
N ARG A 150 -12.97 -11.30 30.99
CA ARG A 150 -14.25 -11.67 30.36
C ARG A 150 -14.28 -11.25 28.90
N GLU A 151 -13.80 -10.06 28.56
CA GLU A 151 -13.78 -9.56 27.19
C GLU A 151 -12.77 -10.29 26.29
N LEU A 152 -11.59 -10.63 26.81
CA LEU A 152 -10.63 -11.49 26.10
C LEU A 152 -11.22 -12.89 25.84
N SER A 153 -11.94 -13.44 26.82
CA SER A 153 -12.66 -14.71 26.70
C SER A 153 -13.78 -14.64 25.67
N LEU A 154 -14.53 -13.53 25.62
CA LEU A 154 -15.53 -13.30 24.58
C LEU A 154 -14.88 -13.25 23.19
N CYS A 155 -13.77 -12.52 23.05
CA CYS A 155 -13.02 -12.48 21.78
C CYS A 155 -12.59 -13.89 21.34
N ALA A 156 -12.02 -14.68 22.26
CA ALA A 156 -11.61 -16.04 21.98
C ALA A 156 -12.77 -16.91 21.48
N LYS A 157 -13.93 -16.83 22.16
CA LYS A 157 -15.17 -17.53 21.76
C LYS A 157 -15.65 -17.10 20.37
N CYS A 158 -15.77 -15.80 20.12
CA CYS A 158 -16.18 -15.26 18.83
C CYS A 158 -15.23 -15.68 17.68
N LEU A 159 -13.92 -15.64 17.93
CA LEU A 159 -12.91 -16.07 16.95
C LEU A 159 -12.79 -17.60 16.81
N ASN A 160 -13.37 -18.40 17.71
CA ASN A 160 -13.51 -19.84 17.50
C ASN A 160 -14.73 -20.16 16.62
N LEU A 161 -15.74 -19.26 16.58
CA LEU A 161 -16.93 -19.41 15.73
C LEU A 161 -16.72 -18.85 14.32
N ASP A 162 -16.11 -17.67 14.20
CA ASP A 162 -15.69 -17.06 12.93
C ASP A 162 -14.29 -16.46 13.12
N GLU A 163 -13.28 -17.25 12.82
CA GLU A 163 -11.87 -16.89 12.97
C GLU A 163 -11.44 -15.71 12.07
N ARG A 164 -12.23 -15.42 11.02
CA ARG A 164 -11.98 -14.34 10.06
C ARG A 164 -12.85 -13.10 10.34
N ASN A 165 -13.54 -13.06 11.48
CA ASN A 165 -14.30 -11.89 11.89
C ASN A 165 -13.35 -10.74 12.26
N PHE A 166 -13.07 -9.85 11.30
CA PHE A 166 -12.17 -8.71 11.52
C PHE A 166 -12.70 -7.73 12.57
N HIS A 167 -14.02 -7.64 12.79
CA HIS A 167 -14.56 -6.79 13.85
C HIS A 167 -14.16 -7.31 15.23
N CYS A 168 -14.17 -8.62 15.42
CA CYS A 168 -13.72 -9.24 16.66
C CYS A 168 -12.21 -9.11 16.85
N TRP A 169 -11.41 -9.20 15.78
CA TRP A 169 -9.98 -8.90 15.83
C TRP A 169 -9.69 -7.44 16.19
N ASP A 170 -10.48 -6.50 15.63
CA ASP A 170 -10.38 -5.08 15.97
C ASP A 170 -10.79 -4.80 17.41
N TYR A 171 -11.86 -5.42 17.89
CA TYR A 171 -12.28 -5.33 19.29
C TYR A 171 -11.24 -5.95 20.24
N ARG A 172 -10.64 -7.10 19.88
CA ARG A 172 -9.54 -7.69 20.67
C ARG A 172 -8.37 -6.72 20.79
N LYS A 173 -7.95 -6.06 19.70
CA LYS A 173 -6.89 -5.04 19.75
C LYS A 173 -7.24 -3.88 20.70
N PHE A 174 -8.50 -3.45 20.70
CA PHE A 174 -8.98 -2.44 21.66
C PHE A 174 -8.86 -2.94 23.11
N VAL A 175 -9.36 -4.15 23.40
CA VAL A 175 -9.30 -4.76 24.74
C VAL A 175 -7.85 -4.94 25.21
N VAL A 176 -6.98 -5.51 24.37
CA VAL A 176 -5.54 -5.70 24.63
C VAL A 176 -4.88 -4.37 24.98
N GLY A 177 -5.14 -3.32 24.20
CA GLY A 177 -4.58 -2.00 24.44
C GLY A 177 -5.06 -1.34 25.73
N LYS A 178 -6.32 -1.54 26.12
CA LYS A 178 -6.89 -1.01 27.37
C LYS A 178 -6.47 -1.81 28.61
N ALA A 179 -6.36 -3.12 28.47
CA ALA A 179 -5.99 -4.04 29.55
C ALA A 179 -4.47 -4.10 29.79
N GLY A 180 -3.66 -3.53 28.90
CA GLY A 180 -2.20 -3.56 29.02
C GLY A 180 -1.60 -4.95 28.79
N ILE A 181 -2.25 -5.78 27.99
CA ILE A 181 -1.75 -7.12 27.66
C ILE A 181 -0.45 -6.99 26.87
N SER A 182 0.54 -7.81 27.22
CA SER A 182 1.86 -7.74 26.60
C SER A 182 1.84 -8.23 25.15
N ASP A 183 2.73 -7.67 24.31
CA ASP A 183 2.91 -8.17 22.93
C ASP A 183 3.29 -9.67 22.92
N ARG A 184 3.95 -10.17 23.98
CA ARG A 184 4.30 -11.59 24.13
C ARG A 184 3.08 -12.50 24.23
N GLU A 185 2.12 -12.14 25.06
CA GLU A 185 0.87 -12.93 25.20
C GLU A 185 0.07 -12.92 23.89
N GLU A 186 0.02 -11.79 23.19
CA GLU A 186 -0.68 -11.71 21.90
C GLU A 186 0.07 -12.45 20.78
N PHE A 187 1.39 -12.52 20.85
CA PHE A 187 2.19 -13.36 19.97
C PHE A 187 1.86 -14.84 20.19
N GLU A 188 1.82 -15.31 21.44
CA GLU A 188 1.42 -16.68 21.81
C GLU A 188 -0.04 -17.00 21.40
N PHE A 189 -0.94 -16.03 21.54
CA PHE A 189 -2.32 -16.16 21.04
C PHE A 189 -2.34 -16.34 19.52
N SER A 190 -1.56 -15.56 18.77
CA SER A 190 -1.46 -15.70 17.32
C SER A 190 -0.90 -17.08 16.91
N SER A 191 0.12 -17.58 17.63
CA SER A 191 0.69 -18.91 17.42
C SER A 191 -0.38 -19.98 17.61
N THR A 192 -1.16 -19.89 18.70
CA THR A 192 -2.24 -20.85 19.00
C THR A 192 -3.28 -20.87 17.88
N LYS A 193 -3.67 -19.69 17.37
CA LYS A 193 -4.65 -19.58 16.29
C LYS A 193 -4.12 -20.12 14.96
N ILE A 194 -2.84 -19.92 14.64
CA ILE A 194 -2.19 -20.47 13.44
C ILE A 194 -2.11 -21.99 13.54
N LEU A 195 -1.66 -22.54 14.67
CA LEU A 195 -1.53 -23.99 14.86
C LEU A 195 -2.88 -24.72 14.84
N ASN A 196 -3.94 -24.06 15.33
CA ASN A 196 -5.30 -24.61 15.25
C ASN A 196 -5.86 -24.55 13.82
N ASN A 197 -5.48 -23.53 13.03
CA ASN A 197 -5.88 -23.40 11.64
C ASN A 197 -4.92 -22.52 10.84
N PHE A 198 -4.09 -23.17 10.02
CA PHE A 198 -3.12 -22.49 9.15
C PHE A 198 -3.78 -21.58 8.09
N SER A 199 -5.07 -21.78 7.78
CA SER A 199 -5.81 -20.97 6.81
C SER A 199 -6.30 -19.63 7.35
N ASN A 200 -5.99 -19.31 8.61
CA ASN A 200 -6.45 -18.09 9.25
C ASN A 200 -5.58 -16.87 8.88
N TYR A 201 -5.92 -16.22 7.76
CA TYR A 201 -5.26 -14.98 7.31
C TYR A 201 -5.16 -13.91 8.40
N SER A 202 -6.21 -13.74 9.21
CA SER A 202 -6.24 -12.72 10.26
C SER A 202 -5.16 -12.97 11.32
N SER A 203 -4.88 -14.21 11.66
CA SER A 203 -3.84 -14.58 12.62
C SER A 203 -2.43 -14.32 12.06
N TRP A 204 -2.16 -14.69 10.81
CA TRP A 204 -0.90 -14.35 10.13
C TRP A 204 -0.68 -12.85 10.03
N HIS A 205 -1.72 -12.10 9.64
CA HIS A 205 -1.67 -10.65 9.60
C HIS A 205 -1.40 -10.06 10.98
N TYR A 206 -2.09 -10.54 12.01
CA TYR A 206 -1.91 -10.06 13.38
C TYR A 206 -0.48 -10.33 13.88
N ARG A 207 0.03 -11.54 13.65
CA ARG A 207 1.42 -11.92 13.95
C ARG A 207 2.43 -11.00 13.26
N SER A 208 2.23 -10.69 11.98
CA SER A 208 3.11 -9.80 11.20
C SER A 208 3.22 -8.38 11.80
N ARG A 209 2.19 -7.92 12.54
CA ARG A 209 2.17 -6.61 13.20
C ARG A 209 2.87 -6.60 14.56
N ILE A 210 2.91 -7.76 15.22
CA ILE A 210 3.53 -7.94 16.54
C ILE A 210 5.03 -8.19 16.40
N LEU A 211 5.43 -9.01 15.42
CA LEU A 211 6.83 -9.38 15.19
C LEU A 211 7.79 -8.19 15.17
N SER A 212 7.47 -7.15 14.41
CA SER A 212 8.35 -5.96 14.31
C SER A 212 8.47 -5.16 15.61
N ARG A 213 7.51 -5.28 16.53
CA ARG A 213 7.53 -4.59 17.82
C ARG A 213 8.33 -5.38 18.86
N MET A 214 8.16 -6.69 18.89
CA MET A 214 8.83 -7.57 19.84
C MET A 214 10.29 -7.86 19.47
N PHE A 215 10.54 -8.13 18.19
CA PHE A 215 11.81 -8.63 17.70
C PHE A 215 12.46 -7.65 16.73
N GLY A 216 12.10 -6.36 16.83
CA GLY A 216 12.65 -5.32 15.97
C GLY A 216 14.18 -5.27 16.04
N SER A 217 14.83 -5.37 14.90
CA SER A 217 16.29 -5.19 14.79
C SER A 217 16.65 -3.71 14.90
N THR A 218 17.72 -3.37 15.60
CA THR A 218 18.26 -1.99 15.70
C THR A 218 19.05 -1.55 14.45
N GLY A 219 19.12 -2.38 13.40
CA GLY A 219 20.06 -2.25 12.28
C GLY A 219 19.48 -1.94 10.90
N LEU A 220 20.39 -1.86 9.91
CA LEU A 220 20.17 -1.67 8.46
C LEU A 220 19.73 -2.98 7.75
N GLU A 221 18.98 -3.83 8.44
CA GLU A 221 18.59 -5.16 7.94
C GLU A 221 17.46 -5.04 6.89
N GLU A 222 17.42 -5.98 5.94
CA GLU A 222 16.41 -5.95 4.86
C GLU A 222 15.00 -6.25 5.37
N ILE A 223 14.89 -6.90 6.53
CA ILE A 223 13.65 -7.16 7.24
C ILE A 223 13.90 -6.73 8.69
N PRO A 224 13.05 -5.86 9.27
CA PRO A 224 13.30 -5.29 10.58
C PRO A 224 12.91 -6.25 11.71
N ILE A 225 13.36 -7.51 11.66
CA ILE A 225 13.22 -8.51 12.73
C ILE A 225 14.53 -9.29 12.90
N LEU A 226 14.84 -9.74 14.11
CA LEU A 226 16.03 -10.56 14.41
C LEU A 226 16.17 -11.77 13.45
N ASP A 227 17.38 -12.02 12.94
CA ASP A 227 17.66 -13.09 11.96
C ASP A 227 17.22 -14.48 12.45
N GLU A 228 17.41 -14.79 13.73
CA GLU A 228 16.97 -16.06 14.35
C GLU A 228 15.45 -16.23 14.24
N VAL A 229 14.69 -15.20 14.61
CA VAL A 229 13.22 -15.20 14.52
C VAL A 229 12.76 -15.25 13.07
N TYR A 230 13.46 -14.57 12.16
CA TYR A 230 13.17 -14.63 10.74
C TYR A 230 13.28 -16.06 10.19
N ARG A 231 14.30 -16.82 10.61
CA ARG A 231 14.47 -18.23 10.22
C ARG A 231 13.35 -19.10 10.77
N GLU A 232 12.99 -18.93 12.03
CA GLU A 232 11.88 -19.66 12.66
C GLU A 232 10.54 -19.39 11.94
N GLU A 233 10.28 -18.13 11.59
CA GLU A 233 9.06 -17.76 10.86
C GLU A 233 9.02 -18.34 9.45
N LEU A 234 10.16 -18.41 8.76
CA LEU A 234 10.30 -19.06 7.45
C LEU A 234 9.98 -20.56 7.52
N ASP A 235 10.43 -21.27 8.56
CA ASP A 235 10.14 -22.69 8.76
C ASP A 235 8.67 -22.92 9.13
N LEU A 236 8.13 -22.08 10.03
CA LEU A 236 6.71 -22.12 10.42
C LEU A 236 5.79 -21.98 9.20
N VAL A 237 6.03 -20.97 8.36
CA VAL A 237 5.17 -20.73 7.20
C VAL A 237 5.35 -21.78 6.11
N MET A 238 6.56 -22.33 5.94
CA MET A 238 6.78 -23.44 5.01
C MET A 238 6.01 -24.69 5.45
N ASN A 239 6.03 -25.04 6.73
CA ASN A 239 5.23 -26.16 7.22
C ASN A 239 3.73 -25.95 6.96
N ALA A 240 3.25 -24.71 7.10
CA ALA A 240 1.86 -24.36 6.79
C ALA A 240 1.52 -24.54 5.30
N THR A 241 2.38 -24.06 4.38
CA THR A 241 2.15 -24.18 2.93
C THR A 241 2.22 -25.62 2.43
N PHE A 242 2.99 -26.50 3.06
CA PHE A 242 3.03 -27.93 2.72
C PHE A 242 1.89 -28.74 3.36
N THR A 243 1.34 -28.27 4.49
CA THR A 243 0.20 -28.92 5.15
C THR A 243 -1.11 -28.68 4.39
N ASP A 244 -1.33 -27.45 3.91
CA ASP A 244 -2.44 -27.12 3.02
C ASP A 244 -1.95 -26.22 1.85
N PRO A 245 -1.48 -26.81 0.74
CA PRO A 245 -0.93 -26.06 -0.38
C PRO A 245 -1.97 -25.20 -1.12
N ASN A 246 -3.26 -25.43 -0.89
CA ASN A 246 -4.34 -24.66 -1.50
C ASN A 246 -4.69 -23.41 -0.68
N ASP A 247 -4.37 -23.36 0.62
CA ASP A 247 -4.62 -22.18 1.43
C ASP A 247 -3.71 -21.03 1.03
N THR A 248 -4.32 -19.87 0.80
CA THR A 248 -3.60 -18.68 0.35
C THR A 248 -2.87 -17.94 1.46
N SER A 249 -3.27 -18.12 2.72
CA SER A 249 -2.87 -17.27 3.83
C SER A 249 -1.38 -17.42 4.14
N ALA A 250 -0.92 -18.66 4.25
CA ALA A 250 0.50 -18.97 4.45
C ALA A 250 1.36 -18.44 3.28
N TRP A 251 0.92 -18.60 2.03
CA TRP A 251 1.65 -18.08 0.86
C TRP A 251 1.82 -16.56 0.87
N PHE A 252 0.78 -15.81 1.28
CA PHE A 252 0.88 -14.36 1.41
C PHE A 252 1.82 -13.94 2.54
N TYR A 253 1.83 -14.68 3.65
CA TYR A 253 2.74 -14.44 4.75
C TYR A 253 4.20 -14.74 4.37
N GLN A 254 4.45 -15.88 3.71
CA GLN A 254 5.75 -16.23 3.13
C GLN A 254 6.22 -15.14 2.16
N ARG A 255 5.34 -14.69 1.27
CA ARG A 255 5.67 -13.61 0.34
C ARG A 255 6.06 -12.32 1.06
N TRP A 256 5.40 -11.99 2.17
CA TRP A 256 5.76 -10.85 3.02
C TRP A 256 7.15 -11.02 3.66
N LEU A 257 7.45 -12.20 4.21
CA LEU A 257 8.78 -12.55 4.74
C LEU A 257 9.88 -12.51 3.66
N LEU A 258 9.56 -12.88 2.42
CA LEU A 258 10.53 -12.87 1.32
C LEU A 258 10.74 -11.48 0.71
N ASP A 259 9.80 -10.53 0.87
CA ASP A 259 9.92 -9.17 0.34
C ASP A 259 10.92 -8.32 1.13
N LYS A 260 11.50 -7.30 0.48
CA LYS A 260 12.45 -6.39 1.14
C LYS A 260 11.69 -5.25 1.83
N CYS A 261 11.85 -5.13 3.14
CA CYS A 261 11.34 -4.02 3.95
C CYS A 261 12.51 -3.11 4.38
N VAL A 262 13.19 -2.44 3.43
CA VAL A 262 14.26 -1.49 3.78
C VAL A 262 13.64 -0.22 4.34
N THR A 263 13.77 0.03 5.65
CA THR A 263 13.13 1.18 6.32
C THR A 263 14.01 2.43 6.39
N THR A 264 15.26 2.37 5.93
CA THR A 264 16.20 3.51 6.02
C THR A 264 16.23 4.33 4.74
N CYS A 265 16.25 5.66 4.93
CA CYS A 265 16.41 6.64 3.86
C CYS A 265 17.91 6.79 3.58
N ARG A 266 18.40 6.22 2.47
CA ARG A 266 19.83 6.30 2.11
C ARG A 266 20.02 6.89 0.73
N LEU A 267 21.07 7.70 0.57
CA LEU A 267 21.49 8.13 -0.75
C LEU A 267 22.02 6.92 -1.51
N TRP A 268 21.40 6.60 -2.63
CA TRP A 268 21.85 5.47 -3.45
C TRP A 268 22.81 5.94 -4.54
N ARG A 269 22.45 7.02 -5.27
CA ARG A 269 23.34 7.65 -6.26
C ARG A 269 23.17 9.15 -6.32
N ALA A 270 24.27 9.86 -6.59
CA ALA A 270 24.25 11.26 -6.96
C ALA A 270 25.11 11.51 -8.19
N TYR A 271 24.65 12.40 -9.07
CA TYR A 271 25.36 12.89 -10.24
C TYR A 271 25.15 14.40 -10.32
N VAL A 272 26.23 15.17 -10.15
CA VAL A 272 26.16 16.62 -10.04
C VAL A 272 27.09 17.26 -11.07
N LYS A 273 26.49 18.05 -11.95
CA LYS A 273 27.13 18.85 -12.99
C LYS A 273 26.71 20.30 -12.85
N LYS A 274 27.42 21.23 -13.50
CA LYS A 274 27.24 22.68 -13.36
C LYS A 274 25.77 23.14 -13.30
N ASP A 275 24.95 22.65 -14.22
CA ASP A 275 23.56 23.09 -14.36
C ASP A 275 22.56 21.98 -13.97
N MET A 276 23.03 20.93 -13.29
CA MET A 276 22.27 19.70 -13.15
C MET A 276 22.63 18.89 -11.91
N VAL A 277 21.65 18.64 -11.04
CA VAL A 277 21.79 17.65 -9.96
C VAL A 277 20.81 16.52 -10.21
N HIS A 278 21.28 15.28 -10.18
CA HIS A 278 20.44 14.09 -10.13
C HIS A 278 20.78 13.27 -8.90
N ILE A 279 19.77 13.03 -8.07
CA ILE A 279 19.91 12.26 -6.85
C ILE A 279 18.85 11.16 -6.84
N ILE A 280 19.24 9.96 -6.46
CA ILE A 280 18.33 8.85 -6.21
C ILE A 280 18.52 8.40 -4.77
N ILE A 281 17.43 8.36 -4.03
CA ILE A 281 17.36 7.95 -2.63
C ILE A 281 16.54 6.68 -2.54
N ASP A 282 17.09 5.65 -1.91
CA ASP A 282 16.40 4.43 -1.52
C ASP A 282 15.61 4.71 -0.24
N ASN A 283 14.30 4.47 -0.25
CA ASN A 283 13.36 5.02 0.70
C ASN A 283 12.03 4.23 0.78
N ASN A 284 11.79 3.46 1.84
CA ASN A 284 10.45 2.92 2.13
C ASN A 284 9.72 3.75 3.20
N MET A 285 9.70 5.08 3.08
CA MET A 285 9.12 5.96 4.09
C MET A 285 7.68 6.37 3.79
N LEU A 286 6.82 6.17 4.79
CA LEU A 286 5.52 6.85 4.90
C LEU A 286 5.76 8.34 5.23
N VAL A 287 5.75 9.17 4.18
CA VAL A 287 5.45 10.61 4.16
C VAL A 287 5.94 11.42 5.39
N LYS A 288 7.24 11.71 5.42
CA LYS A 288 7.79 12.94 6.03
C LYS A 288 8.55 13.70 4.94
N PRO A 289 8.60 15.05 4.96
CA PRO A 289 9.47 15.78 4.04
C PRO A 289 10.92 15.34 4.26
N VAL A 290 11.56 14.87 3.20
CA VAL A 290 12.98 14.51 3.24
C VAL A 290 13.79 15.79 3.27
N SER A 291 14.60 15.99 4.31
CA SER A 291 15.59 17.06 4.34
C SER A 291 16.74 16.69 3.40
N LEU A 292 16.83 17.39 2.27
CA LEU A 292 17.84 17.18 1.23
C LEU A 292 18.50 18.52 0.89
N SER A 293 19.82 18.60 1.06
CA SER A 293 20.61 19.76 0.63
C SER A 293 21.88 19.32 -0.08
N LEU A 294 22.23 20.07 -1.13
CA LEU A 294 23.54 19.97 -1.77
C LEU A 294 24.49 20.93 -1.05
N CYS A 295 25.66 20.46 -0.65
CA CYS A 295 26.67 21.28 -0.01
C CYS A 295 27.91 21.40 -0.90
N ILE A 296 28.41 22.62 -1.09
CA ILE A 296 29.67 22.91 -1.80
C ILE A 296 30.61 23.57 -0.80
N ASN A 297 31.82 23.02 -0.65
CA ASN A 297 32.82 23.49 0.32
C ASN A 297 32.28 23.68 1.75
N GLY A 298 31.31 22.84 2.15
CA GLY A 298 30.67 22.88 3.47
C GLY A 298 29.42 23.77 3.58
N GLU A 299 29.11 24.59 2.57
CA GLU A 299 27.95 25.49 2.58
C GLU A 299 26.80 24.92 1.77
N ALA A 300 25.57 25.04 2.30
CA ALA A 300 24.38 24.52 1.64
C ALA A 300 23.96 25.45 0.49
N VAL A 301 23.89 24.90 -0.72
CA VAL A 301 23.53 25.64 -1.92
C VAL A 301 22.02 25.65 -2.11
N LYS A 302 21.49 26.82 -2.52
CA LYS A 302 20.09 26.95 -2.89
C LYS A 302 19.80 26.17 -4.18
N ALA A 303 18.97 25.14 -4.07
CA ALA A 303 18.54 24.31 -5.17
C ALA A 303 17.01 24.16 -5.17
N GLU A 304 16.38 24.36 -6.33
CA GLU A 304 14.96 24.06 -6.53
C GLU A 304 14.80 22.57 -6.84
N TRP A 305 14.50 21.78 -5.80
CA TRP A 305 14.31 20.35 -5.94
C TRP A 305 12.95 20.00 -6.55
N GLN A 306 12.97 19.22 -7.62
CA GLN A 306 11.80 18.55 -8.15
C GLN A 306 11.92 17.05 -7.88
N SER A 307 10.86 16.43 -7.36
CA SER A 307 10.83 14.99 -7.07
C SER A 307 10.06 14.22 -8.14
N TYR A 308 10.49 12.98 -8.39
CA TYR A 308 9.78 12.07 -9.28
C TYR A 308 9.64 10.66 -8.68
N PRO A 309 8.45 10.04 -8.77
CA PRO A 309 7.18 10.60 -9.27
C PRO A 309 6.62 11.73 -8.40
N GLU A 310 5.79 12.59 -8.99
CA GLU A 310 5.13 13.69 -8.29
C GLU A 310 4.57 13.20 -6.94
N GLN A 311 4.88 13.93 -5.86
CA GLN A 311 4.65 13.56 -4.44
C GLN A 311 3.23 13.06 -4.13
N LYS A 312 2.24 13.36 -4.96
CA LYS A 312 0.85 12.94 -4.77
C LYS A 312 0.62 11.42 -4.80
N PHE A 313 1.55 10.61 -5.33
CA PHE A 313 1.30 9.18 -5.59
C PHE A 313 2.39 8.19 -5.13
N ALA A 314 3.45 8.62 -4.45
CA ALA A 314 4.60 7.74 -4.19
C ALA A 314 4.47 6.93 -2.88
N LYS A 315 3.95 5.70 -2.98
CA LYS A 315 4.34 4.55 -2.11
C LYS A 315 5.45 3.75 -2.80
N LEU A 316 6.49 4.43 -3.29
CA LEU A 316 7.59 3.76 -3.99
C LEU A 316 8.84 3.76 -3.11
N PRO A 317 9.61 2.66 -3.11
CA PRO A 317 10.80 2.49 -2.29
C PRO A 317 11.96 3.39 -2.74
N THR A 318 11.79 4.27 -3.73
CA THR A 318 12.90 5.08 -4.25
C THR A 318 12.36 6.35 -4.89
N ALA A 319 13.02 7.48 -4.65
CA ALA A 319 12.64 8.78 -5.22
C ALA A 319 13.82 9.42 -5.96
N GLY A 320 13.57 9.96 -7.15
CA GLY A 320 14.53 10.76 -7.90
C GLY A 320 14.33 12.25 -7.60
N TYR A 321 15.42 12.99 -7.42
CA TYR A 321 15.43 14.43 -7.26
C TYR A 321 16.27 15.09 -8.35
N PHE A 322 15.78 16.24 -8.83
CA PHE A 322 16.42 17.02 -9.87
C PHE A 322 16.45 18.51 -9.54
N ALA A 323 17.56 19.18 -9.85
CA ALA A 323 17.67 20.64 -9.86
C ALA A 323 18.41 21.09 -11.12
N SER A 324 17.86 22.10 -11.83
CA SER A 324 18.42 22.64 -13.08
C SER A 324 19.18 23.96 -12.93
N ARG A 325 19.28 24.51 -11.71
CA ARG A 325 19.96 25.77 -11.41
C ARG A 325 20.69 25.65 -10.09
N ILE A 326 21.99 25.85 -10.13
CA ILE A 326 22.88 25.92 -8.97
C ILE A 326 23.50 27.32 -9.04
N GLU A 327 23.31 28.14 -8.02
CA GLU A 327 23.75 29.56 -8.04
C GLU A 327 25.28 29.72 -7.91
N GLU A 328 26.00 28.66 -7.54
CA GLU A 328 27.45 28.69 -7.24
C GLU A 328 28.34 27.98 -8.27
N ASN A 329 29.58 28.48 -8.41
CA ASN A 329 30.57 27.98 -9.36
C ASN A 329 31.14 26.60 -8.98
N LEU A 330 30.46 25.54 -9.42
CA LEU A 330 30.91 24.13 -9.27
C LEU A 330 32.34 23.86 -9.79
N HIS A 331 32.84 24.69 -10.70
CA HIS A 331 34.19 24.57 -11.29
C HIS A 331 35.33 24.88 -10.31
N GLN A 332 35.06 25.61 -9.23
CA GLN A 332 36.04 25.95 -8.19
C GLN A 332 35.81 25.16 -6.90
N ALA A 333 34.83 24.24 -6.89
CA ALA A 333 34.52 23.40 -5.75
C ALA A 333 35.71 22.48 -5.43
N LYS A 334 36.15 22.49 -4.18
CA LYS A 334 37.15 21.53 -3.65
C LYS A 334 36.46 20.30 -3.08
N GLU A 335 35.27 20.49 -2.54
CA GLU A 335 34.45 19.44 -1.94
C GLU A 335 32.99 19.63 -2.32
N VAL A 336 32.32 18.53 -2.66
CA VAL A 336 30.88 18.49 -2.89
C VAL A 336 30.31 17.33 -2.09
N SER A 337 29.24 17.56 -1.35
CA SER A 337 28.53 16.53 -0.61
C SER A 337 27.03 16.70 -0.70
N VAL A 338 26.30 15.61 -0.51
CA VAL A 338 24.85 15.61 -0.37
C VAL A 338 24.54 15.33 1.08
N LYS A 339 23.83 16.25 1.74
CA LYS A 339 23.29 16.02 3.08
C LYS A 339 21.86 15.55 2.96
N LEU A 340 21.60 14.35 3.47
CA LEU A 340 20.30 13.70 3.50
C LEU A 340 19.99 13.39 4.96
N GLN A 341 18.97 14.05 5.50
CA GLN A 341 18.65 14.02 6.93
C GLN A 341 19.89 14.41 7.77
N GLU A 342 20.36 13.51 8.64
CA GLU A 342 21.53 13.70 9.50
C GLU A 342 22.82 13.15 8.89
N THR A 343 22.74 12.48 7.73
CA THR A 343 23.89 11.84 7.08
C THR A 343 24.44 12.70 5.94
N THR A 344 25.77 12.86 5.92
CA THR A 344 26.49 13.56 4.85
C THR A 344 27.20 12.56 3.95
N TYR A 345 26.95 12.65 2.66
CA TYR A 345 27.50 11.78 1.64
C TYR A 345 28.50 12.54 0.76
N PRO A 346 29.81 12.29 0.88
CA PRO A 346 30.82 12.97 0.07
C PRO A 346 30.80 12.45 -1.38
N LEU A 347 30.85 13.35 -2.35
CA LEU A 347 30.95 13.01 -3.77
C LEU A 347 32.40 13.09 -4.24
N SER A 348 32.73 12.31 -5.26
CA SER A 348 34.04 12.31 -5.91
C SER A 348 33.95 12.88 -7.32
N TYR A 349 34.91 13.74 -7.71
CA TYR A 349 34.92 14.34 -9.04
C TYR A 349 35.48 13.37 -10.09
N SER A 350 34.69 13.11 -11.13
CA SER A 350 35.08 12.33 -12.30
C SER A 350 35.49 13.25 -13.44
N LYS A 351 36.76 13.15 -13.87
CA LYS A 351 37.29 13.93 -15.00
C LYS A 351 36.69 13.51 -16.35
N SER A 352 36.43 12.21 -16.53
CA SER A 352 35.84 11.67 -17.76
C SER A 352 34.39 12.13 -17.94
N GLU A 353 33.63 12.20 -16.84
CA GLU A 353 32.23 12.61 -16.84
C GLU A 353 32.06 14.14 -16.77
N GLY A 354 33.08 14.84 -16.25
CA GLY A 354 33.02 16.26 -15.91
C GLY A 354 31.94 16.54 -14.85
N ALA A 355 31.83 15.66 -13.86
CA ALA A 355 30.75 15.66 -12.87
C ALA A 355 31.22 15.07 -11.52
N TRP A 356 30.56 15.48 -10.44
CA TRP A 356 30.71 14.89 -9.11
C TRP A 356 29.74 13.72 -8.96
N ILE A 357 30.24 12.58 -8.47
CA ILE A 357 29.51 11.31 -8.44
C ILE A 357 29.56 10.71 -7.04
N TYR A 358 28.43 10.15 -6.61
CA TYR A 358 28.34 9.23 -5.48
C TYR A 358 27.62 7.96 -5.92
N LYS A 359 28.11 6.81 -5.47
CA LYS A 359 27.48 5.50 -5.68
C LYS A 359 27.52 4.68 -4.40
N ASP A 360 26.38 4.11 -4.04
CA ASP A 360 26.27 3.04 -3.06
C ASP A 360 25.95 1.71 -3.78
N ASN A 361 26.98 0.89 -3.98
CA ASN A 361 26.87 -0.45 -4.56
C ASN A 361 26.85 -1.55 -3.47
N SER A 362 26.79 -1.20 -2.18
CA SER A 362 26.86 -2.16 -1.07
C SER A 362 25.80 -3.26 -1.15
N SER A 363 24.61 -2.94 -1.67
CA SER A 363 23.51 -3.90 -1.82
C SER A 363 23.60 -4.81 -3.05
N LEU A 364 24.51 -4.55 -4.00
CA LEU A 364 24.65 -5.39 -5.22
C LEU A 364 25.39 -6.72 -4.96
N HIS A 365 26.17 -6.77 -3.87
CA HIS A 365 27.00 -7.92 -3.52
C HIS A 365 26.64 -8.55 -2.16
N LYS A 366 25.58 -8.06 -1.52
CA LYS A 366 25.16 -8.56 -0.21
C LYS A 366 24.53 -9.95 -0.37
N ARG A 367 25.17 -10.96 0.21
CA ARG A 367 24.58 -12.29 0.41
C ARG A 367 23.64 -12.25 1.60
N ASN A 368 22.59 -13.07 1.60
CA ASN A 368 21.75 -13.17 2.77
C ASN A 368 22.43 -14.07 3.80
N SER A 369 22.28 -13.73 5.07
CA SER A 369 22.71 -14.57 6.20
C SER A 369 22.12 -15.99 6.13
N ASN A 370 20.95 -16.15 5.51
CA ASN A 370 20.18 -17.39 5.48
C ASN A 370 20.09 -18.07 4.10
N ASP A 371 21.07 -17.85 3.22
CA ASP A 371 21.08 -18.41 1.85
C ASP A 371 20.91 -19.94 1.79
N GLU A 372 21.43 -20.69 2.76
CA GLU A 372 21.29 -22.15 2.82
C GLU A 372 19.83 -22.59 3.05
N GLN A 373 19.18 -22.02 4.08
CA GLN A 373 17.77 -22.28 4.38
C GLN A 373 16.88 -21.90 3.19
N LEU A 374 17.10 -20.74 2.58
CA LEU A 374 16.34 -20.31 1.40
C LEU A 374 16.54 -21.26 0.21
N SER A 375 17.76 -21.77 0.02
CA SER A 375 18.06 -22.74 -1.02
C SER A 375 17.39 -24.09 -0.78
N GLU A 376 17.28 -24.52 0.48
CA GLU A 376 16.52 -25.70 0.87
C GLU A 376 15.03 -25.51 0.60
N GLN A 377 14.44 -24.38 1.02
CA GLN A 377 13.04 -24.08 0.72
C GLN A 377 12.77 -24.09 -0.79
N LEU A 378 13.68 -23.52 -1.60
CA LEU A 378 13.54 -23.51 -3.06
C LEU A 378 13.49 -24.95 -3.62
N ARG A 379 14.34 -25.85 -3.12
CA ARG A 379 14.32 -27.27 -3.52
C ARG A 379 12.97 -27.90 -3.19
N SER A 380 12.46 -27.68 -1.97
CA SER A 380 11.16 -28.23 -1.56
C SER A 380 10.01 -27.68 -2.41
N TYR A 381 9.97 -26.37 -2.69
CA TYR A 381 8.92 -25.79 -3.54
C TYR A 381 9.02 -26.21 -5.01
N ASN A 382 10.23 -26.51 -5.51
CA ASN A 382 10.40 -27.12 -6.82
C ASN A 382 9.80 -28.54 -6.83
N GLN A 383 10.06 -29.37 -5.81
CA GLN A 383 9.43 -30.69 -5.67
C GLN A 383 7.90 -30.58 -5.58
N LEU A 384 7.38 -29.63 -4.81
CA LEU A 384 5.93 -29.39 -4.75
C LEU A 384 5.37 -28.98 -6.12
N SER A 385 6.09 -28.16 -6.88
CA SER A 385 5.67 -27.77 -8.24
C SER A 385 5.71 -28.94 -9.23
N GLU A 386 6.60 -29.91 -9.03
CA GLU A 386 6.63 -31.15 -9.82
C GLU A 386 5.45 -32.07 -9.46
N MET A 387 5.13 -32.20 -8.18
CA MET A 387 3.99 -33.00 -7.69
C MET A 387 2.64 -32.36 -8.03
N GLU A 388 2.55 -31.03 -7.95
CA GLU A 388 1.36 -30.22 -8.23
C GLU A 388 1.65 -29.14 -9.29
N PRO A 389 1.74 -29.48 -10.59
CA PRO A 389 2.09 -28.53 -11.66
C PRO A 389 1.16 -27.33 -11.81
N ASN A 390 -0.06 -27.44 -11.29
CA ASN A 390 -1.06 -26.36 -11.30
C ASN A 390 -1.01 -25.48 -10.04
N ASN A 391 -0.09 -25.76 -9.10
CA ASN A 391 0.10 -24.95 -7.91
C ASN A 391 0.86 -23.65 -8.24
N LYS A 392 0.09 -22.62 -8.58
CA LYS A 392 0.63 -21.28 -8.88
C LYS A 392 1.39 -20.64 -7.72
N TRP A 393 1.12 -21.04 -6.48
CA TRP A 393 1.75 -20.43 -5.31
C TRP A 393 3.16 -20.95 -5.12
N ALA A 394 3.37 -22.26 -5.31
CA ALA A 394 4.69 -22.87 -5.33
C ALA A 394 5.58 -22.24 -6.42
N LEU A 395 5.05 -22.10 -7.65
CA LEU A 395 5.76 -21.45 -8.77
C LEU A 395 6.13 -19.98 -8.47
N LEU A 396 5.18 -19.21 -7.91
CA LEU A 396 5.42 -17.80 -7.58
C LEU A 396 6.42 -17.65 -6.43
N THR A 397 6.33 -18.49 -5.39
CA THR A 397 7.28 -18.52 -4.28
C THR A 397 8.67 -18.91 -4.77
N GLY A 398 8.77 -19.88 -5.69
CA GLY A 398 10.02 -20.22 -6.38
C GLY A 398 10.67 -19.01 -7.07
N VAL A 399 9.87 -18.18 -7.78
CA VAL A 399 10.37 -16.92 -8.37
C VAL A 399 10.94 -15.97 -7.32
N LEU A 400 10.27 -15.83 -6.17
CA LEU A 400 10.72 -14.94 -5.09
C LEU A 400 12.00 -15.45 -4.43
N LEU A 401 12.09 -16.76 -4.15
CA LEU A 401 13.27 -17.40 -3.58
C LEU A 401 14.46 -17.32 -4.53
N MET A 402 14.29 -17.67 -5.79
CA MET A 402 15.34 -17.57 -6.82
C MET A 402 15.91 -16.16 -6.91
N LYS A 403 15.03 -15.14 -6.89
CA LYS A 403 15.45 -13.73 -6.88
C LYS A 403 16.24 -13.37 -5.62
N LYS A 404 15.81 -13.85 -4.45
CA LYS A 404 16.42 -13.53 -3.16
C LYS A 404 17.79 -14.21 -2.97
N ILE A 405 17.92 -15.47 -3.39
CA ILE A 405 19.15 -16.28 -3.27
C ILE A 405 20.23 -15.76 -4.23
N ASP A 406 19.94 -15.79 -5.54
CA ASP A 406 20.88 -15.31 -6.56
C ASP A 406 20.13 -14.98 -7.84
N PHE A 407 19.78 -13.71 -7.97
CA PHE A 407 19.00 -13.23 -9.10
C PHE A 407 19.69 -13.45 -10.46
N HIS A 408 21.03 -13.48 -10.52
CA HIS A 408 21.74 -13.62 -11.80
C HIS A 408 21.78 -15.08 -12.22
N LYS A 409 22.12 -15.96 -11.27
CA LYS A 409 22.15 -17.41 -11.50
C LYS A 409 20.81 -17.92 -12.00
N PHE A 410 19.71 -17.49 -11.39
CA PHE A 410 18.37 -18.00 -11.67
C PHE A 410 17.55 -17.13 -12.63
N TYR A 411 18.17 -16.16 -13.32
CA TYR A 411 17.43 -15.23 -14.18
C TYR A 411 16.56 -15.95 -15.23
N THR A 412 17.11 -16.95 -15.91
CA THR A 412 16.40 -17.71 -16.93
C THR A 412 15.25 -18.53 -16.33
N ASP A 413 15.49 -19.18 -15.19
CA ASP A 413 14.49 -19.99 -14.48
C ASP A 413 13.31 -19.14 -13.99
N ILE A 414 13.59 -17.93 -13.50
CA ILE A 414 12.57 -16.95 -13.12
C ILE A 414 11.67 -16.61 -14.31
N LEU A 415 12.24 -16.34 -15.49
CA LEU A 415 11.45 -16.03 -16.68
C LEU A 415 10.60 -17.23 -17.13
N ASN A 416 11.15 -18.44 -17.04
CA ASN A 416 10.43 -19.67 -17.35
C ASN A 416 9.25 -19.89 -16.38
N ASN A 417 9.45 -19.70 -15.08
CA ASN A 417 8.38 -19.81 -14.09
C ASN A 417 7.30 -18.75 -14.28
N LEU A 418 7.64 -17.51 -14.64
CA LEU A 418 6.65 -16.48 -14.97
C LEU A 418 5.83 -16.82 -16.23
N ALA A 419 6.46 -17.46 -17.22
CA ALA A 419 5.76 -17.97 -18.39
C ALA A 419 4.81 -19.12 -18.04
N ALA A 420 5.23 -20.04 -17.16
CA ALA A 420 4.38 -21.13 -16.65
C ALA A 420 3.19 -20.58 -15.83
N LEU A 421 3.44 -19.64 -14.91
CA LEU A 421 2.42 -18.95 -14.12
C LEU A 421 1.36 -18.29 -14.99
N SER A 422 1.76 -17.69 -16.11
CA SER A 422 0.82 -17.07 -17.06
C SER A 422 -0.13 -18.07 -17.71
N LYS A 423 0.25 -19.35 -17.79
CA LYS A 423 -0.59 -20.45 -18.28
C LYS A 423 -1.48 -21.02 -17.16
N VAL A 424 -0.90 -21.26 -15.98
CA VAL A 424 -1.58 -21.86 -14.82
C VAL A 424 -2.63 -20.91 -14.21
N ASP A 425 -2.34 -19.61 -14.13
CA ASP A 425 -3.27 -18.59 -13.59
C ASP A 425 -3.56 -17.51 -14.64
N SER A 426 -4.28 -17.92 -15.68
CA SER A 426 -4.60 -17.11 -16.86
C SER A 426 -5.32 -15.80 -16.55
N PHE A 427 -6.10 -15.75 -15.45
CA PHE A 427 -6.77 -14.53 -14.99
C PHE A 427 -5.78 -13.45 -14.53
N ARG A 428 -4.56 -13.82 -14.12
CA ARG A 428 -3.49 -12.89 -13.72
C ARG A 428 -2.33 -12.82 -14.72
N LYS A 429 -2.50 -13.29 -15.96
CA LYS A 429 -1.47 -13.21 -17.02
C LYS A 429 -0.83 -11.82 -17.18
N ASN A 430 -1.63 -10.75 -17.07
CA ASN A 430 -1.13 -9.37 -17.20
C ASN A 430 -0.30 -8.95 -15.98
N TYR A 431 -0.64 -9.44 -14.79
CA TYR A 431 0.17 -9.22 -13.59
C TYR A 431 1.55 -9.89 -13.73
N TYR A 432 1.61 -11.12 -14.25
CA TYR A 432 2.88 -11.80 -14.48
C TYR A 432 3.70 -11.15 -15.60
N ALA A 433 3.06 -10.61 -16.65
CA ALA A 433 3.75 -9.84 -17.68
C ALA A 433 4.38 -8.55 -17.13
N ASP A 434 3.66 -7.83 -16.25
CA ASP A 434 4.19 -6.65 -15.56
C ASP A 434 5.31 -7.04 -14.58
N LEU A 435 5.15 -8.12 -13.81
CA LEU A 435 6.20 -8.64 -12.93
C LEU A 435 7.44 -9.06 -13.71
N ARG A 436 7.27 -9.70 -14.88
CA ARG A 436 8.38 -10.02 -15.79
C ARG A 436 9.08 -8.74 -16.25
N SER A 437 8.33 -7.72 -16.65
CA SER A 437 8.89 -6.43 -17.04
C SER A 437 9.71 -5.81 -15.91
N LYS A 438 9.22 -5.86 -14.66
CA LYS A 438 9.95 -5.43 -13.46
C LYS A 438 11.29 -6.16 -13.33
N LEU A 439 11.27 -7.49 -13.33
CA LEU A 439 12.49 -8.29 -13.11
C LEU A 439 13.50 -8.13 -14.27
N VAL A 440 13.04 -8.11 -15.52
CA VAL A 440 13.93 -7.91 -16.67
C VAL A 440 14.65 -6.56 -16.60
N ILE A 441 13.93 -5.48 -16.23
CA ILE A 441 14.53 -4.15 -16.05
C ILE A 441 15.52 -4.17 -14.88
N GLU A 442 15.14 -4.76 -13.74
CA GLU A 442 16.04 -4.89 -12.57
C GLU A 442 17.33 -5.61 -12.93
N TYR A 443 17.24 -6.72 -13.67
CA TYR A 443 18.40 -7.48 -14.11
C TYR A 443 19.31 -6.64 -15.03
N LYS A 444 18.73 -5.95 -16.02
CA LYS A 444 19.50 -5.10 -16.95
C LYS A 444 20.20 -3.93 -16.25
N LEU A 445 19.53 -3.32 -15.29
CA LEU A 445 20.14 -2.27 -14.47
C LEU A 445 21.27 -2.83 -13.59
N HIS A 446 21.08 -4.00 -13.01
CA HIS A 446 22.09 -4.64 -12.18
C HIS A 446 23.35 -5.01 -12.97
N GLU A 447 23.20 -5.51 -14.19
CA GLU A 447 24.31 -5.78 -15.11
C GLU A 447 25.11 -4.51 -15.44
N ILE A 448 24.40 -3.40 -15.73
CA ILE A 448 25.04 -2.09 -15.94
C ILE A 448 25.84 -1.70 -14.71
N TRP A 449 25.24 -1.75 -13.52
CA TRP A 449 25.89 -1.28 -12.30
C TRP A 449 27.06 -2.16 -11.84
N LYS A 450 27.02 -3.47 -12.14
CA LYS A 450 28.17 -4.37 -11.93
C LYS A 450 29.35 -4.05 -12.85
N ALA A 451 29.06 -3.63 -14.08
CA ALA A 451 30.08 -3.33 -15.08
C ALA A 451 30.66 -1.91 -14.95
N GLU A 452 29.93 -1.00 -14.30
CA GLU A 452 30.38 0.39 -14.08
C GLU A 452 31.48 0.51 -13.03
N GLY A 453 32.54 1.26 -13.34
CA GLY A 453 33.49 1.72 -12.33
C GLY A 453 32.88 2.73 -11.34
N ASP A 454 33.55 2.96 -10.21
CA ASP A 454 33.07 3.84 -9.13
C ASP A 454 32.83 5.29 -9.58
N LEU A 455 33.61 5.79 -10.54
CA LEU A 455 33.57 7.18 -11.05
C LEU A 455 33.02 7.31 -12.48
N GLU A 456 32.38 6.27 -13.01
CA GLU A 456 31.77 6.26 -14.35
C GLU A 456 30.25 6.31 -14.26
N MET A 457 29.53 6.76 -15.27
CA MET A 457 28.07 6.61 -15.30
C MET A 457 27.63 6.21 -16.70
N GLN A 458 27.03 5.04 -16.86
CA GLN A 458 26.54 4.62 -18.17
C GLN A 458 25.44 5.57 -18.62
N SER A 459 25.68 6.21 -19.77
CA SER A 459 24.75 7.14 -20.39
C SER A 459 23.73 6.44 -21.27
N ARG A 460 23.86 5.12 -21.49
CA ARG A 460 23.03 4.35 -22.41
C ARG A 460 22.42 3.13 -21.74
N ILE A 461 21.16 2.87 -22.08
CA ILE A 461 20.49 1.63 -21.71
C ILE A 461 19.69 1.08 -22.89
N ASP A 462 19.91 -0.21 -23.19
CA ASP A 462 19.14 -0.94 -24.19
C ASP A 462 18.16 -1.91 -23.51
N LEU A 463 16.88 -1.60 -23.66
CA LEU A 463 15.75 -2.41 -23.20
C LEU A 463 14.90 -2.87 -24.39
N SER A 464 15.46 -2.94 -25.59
CA SER A 464 14.72 -3.33 -26.78
C SER A 464 14.47 -4.84 -26.86
N ARG A 465 13.32 -5.23 -27.45
CA ARG A 465 12.93 -6.63 -27.67
C ARG A 465 12.86 -7.47 -26.40
N LEU A 466 12.42 -6.85 -25.31
CA LEU A 466 12.34 -7.47 -23.99
C LEU A 466 10.90 -7.81 -23.57
N ASP A 467 9.92 -7.66 -24.46
CA ASP A 467 8.49 -7.89 -24.18
C ASP A 467 7.94 -7.06 -23.01
N LEU A 468 8.49 -5.87 -22.78
CA LEU A 468 8.08 -5.02 -21.66
C LEU A 468 6.66 -4.51 -21.85
N THR A 469 5.80 -4.75 -20.87
CA THR A 469 4.43 -4.20 -20.79
C THR A 469 4.38 -2.94 -19.94
N LYS A 470 5.36 -2.77 -19.04
CA LYS A 470 5.44 -1.64 -18.12
C LYS A 470 6.88 -1.25 -17.79
N LEU A 471 7.10 0.03 -17.56
CA LEU A 471 8.36 0.53 -17.02
C LEU A 471 8.29 0.51 -15.49
N HIS A 472 9.21 -0.20 -14.88
CA HIS A 472 9.41 -0.29 -13.43
C HIS A 472 10.73 0.33 -13.04
N ASN A 473 10.83 0.76 -11.78
CA ASN A 473 12.02 1.40 -11.22
C ASN A 473 12.47 2.62 -12.04
N ASN A 474 11.49 3.39 -12.49
CA ASN A 474 11.66 4.48 -13.47
C ASN A 474 12.56 5.60 -12.98
N HIS A 475 12.71 5.76 -11.65
CA HIS A 475 13.59 6.72 -11.03
C HIS A 475 15.04 6.55 -11.50
N TYR A 476 15.51 5.31 -11.72
CA TYR A 476 16.86 5.04 -12.23
C TYR A 476 17.07 5.58 -13.65
N PHE A 477 16.01 5.71 -14.45
CA PHE A 477 16.16 6.14 -15.82
C PHE A 477 16.53 7.63 -15.98
N GLY A 478 16.47 8.40 -14.89
CA GLY A 478 16.96 9.78 -14.87
C GLY A 478 18.45 9.92 -15.18
N PHE A 479 19.24 8.86 -15.09
CA PHE A 479 20.68 8.89 -15.38
C PHE A 479 21.04 8.68 -16.86
N PHE A 480 20.15 8.12 -17.68
CA PHE A 480 20.47 7.75 -19.06
C PHE A 480 20.15 8.88 -20.06
N GLU A 481 21.08 9.10 -20.98
CA GLU A 481 20.95 10.03 -22.10
C GLU A 481 20.38 9.32 -23.33
N GLU A 482 20.73 8.06 -23.56
CA GLU A 482 20.22 7.25 -24.66
C GLU A 482 19.44 6.05 -24.12
N VAL A 483 18.14 6.01 -24.42
CA VAL A 483 17.23 4.96 -23.95
C VAL A 483 16.57 4.29 -25.14
N ASN A 484 16.84 2.99 -25.32
CA ASN A 484 16.24 2.19 -26.37
C ASN A 484 15.12 1.29 -25.80
N LEU A 485 13.87 1.61 -26.10
CA LEU A 485 12.67 0.84 -25.72
C LEU A 485 12.01 0.17 -26.94
N CYS A 486 12.74 0.00 -28.03
CA CYS A 486 12.21 -0.54 -29.29
C CYS A 486 11.63 -1.96 -29.12
N ALA A 487 10.57 -2.29 -29.85
CA ALA A 487 9.97 -3.63 -29.90
C ALA A 487 9.53 -4.15 -28.51
N ASN A 488 8.71 -3.37 -27.82
CA ASN A 488 8.06 -3.72 -26.56
C ASN A 488 6.52 -3.50 -26.68
N LYS A 489 5.79 -3.45 -25.56
CA LYS A 489 4.32 -3.33 -25.50
C LYS A 489 3.88 -2.15 -24.61
N LEU A 490 4.57 -1.01 -24.73
CA LEU A 490 4.47 0.13 -23.79
C LEU A 490 3.33 1.14 -24.08
N GLN A 491 2.25 0.71 -24.72
CA GLN A 491 1.14 1.58 -25.16
C GLN A 491 0.53 2.42 -24.04
N ASN A 492 0.45 1.84 -22.83
CA ASN A 492 -0.19 2.46 -21.68
C ASN A 492 0.82 3.11 -20.71
N CYS A 493 2.09 3.22 -21.10
CA CYS A 493 3.19 3.57 -20.20
C CYS A 493 3.86 4.91 -20.51
N LEU A 494 3.37 5.67 -21.50
CA LEU A 494 3.94 6.97 -21.86
C LEU A 494 4.11 7.93 -20.67
N PRO A 495 3.15 8.05 -19.71
CA PRO A 495 3.34 8.92 -18.55
C PRO A 495 4.50 8.52 -17.63
N GLN A 496 5.01 7.30 -17.73
CA GLN A 496 6.15 6.83 -16.92
C GLN A 496 7.49 7.35 -17.45
N LEU A 497 7.53 7.83 -18.69
CA LEU A 497 8.75 8.33 -19.35
C LEU A 497 9.23 9.68 -18.81
N SER A 498 8.44 10.34 -17.98
CA SER A 498 8.75 11.66 -17.42
C SER A 498 9.97 11.67 -16.53
N THR A 499 10.42 10.51 -16.02
CA THR A 499 11.69 10.38 -15.29
C THR A 499 12.92 10.58 -16.18
N LEU A 500 12.76 10.52 -17.51
CA LEU A 500 13.83 10.62 -18.50
C LEU A 500 14.34 12.06 -18.69
N HIS A 501 14.69 12.73 -17.61
CA HIS A 501 15.09 14.15 -17.61
C HIS A 501 16.40 14.40 -18.36
N ARG A 502 17.34 13.44 -18.36
CA ARG A 502 18.60 13.49 -19.11
C ARG A 502 18.50 12.98 -20.55
N CYS A 503 17.40 12.34 -20.91
CA CYS A 503 17.32 11.62 -22.17
C CYS A 503 17.38 12.59 -23.36
N THR A 504 18.40 12.41 -24.19
CA THR A 504 18.61 13.11 -25.46
C THR A 504 18.21 12.25 -26.64
N LYS A 505 18.27 10.92 -26.52
CA LYS A 505 17.85 9.97 -27.56
C LYS A 505 16.92 8.91 -27.01
N LEU A 506 15.70 8.87 -27.53
CA LEU A 506 14.68 7.89 -27.15
C LEU A 506 14.19 7.12 -28.37
N SER A 507 14.21 5.79 -28.28
CA SER A 507 13.55 4.93 -29.26
C SER A 507 12.34 4.24 -28.64
N LEU A 508 11.17 4.46 -29.22
CA LEU A 508 9.89 3.83 -28.89
C LEU A 508 9.31 3.09 -30.10
N SER A 509 10.17 2.75 -31.04
CA SER A 509 9.77 2.08 -32.28
C SER A 509 9.15 0.71 -31.99
N SER A 510 8.20 0.26 -32.83
CA SER A 510 7.59 -1.08 -32.69
C SER A 510 6.94 -1.36 -31.34
N ASN A 511 6.28 -0.37 -30.71
CA ASN A 511 5.54 -0.54 -29.45
C ASN A 511 4.01 -0.70 -29.65
N GLY A 512 3.53 -0.54 -30.89
CA GLY A 512 2.11 -0.53 -31.22
C GLY A 512 1.36 0.70 -30.67
N LEU A 513 2.06 1.81 -30.44
CA LEU A 513 1.46 3.05 -29.94
C LEU A 513 0.38 3.55 -30.90
N THR A 514 -0.84 3.78 -30.41
CA THR A 514 -1.94 4.34 -31.20
C THR A 514 -2.12 5.85 -31.00
N SER A 515 -1.60 6.38 -29.90
CA SER A 515 -1.67 7.80 -29.52
C SER A 515 -0.44 8.20 -28.72
N LEU A 516 -0.09 9.49 -28.78
CA LEU A 516 0.92 10.16 -27.95
C LEU A 516 0.29 10.98 -26.81
N LYS A 517 -1.00 10.80 -26.54
CA LYS A 517 -1.66 11.44 -25.40
C LYS A 517 -0.91 11.09 -24.10
N ARG A 518 -0.68 12.10 -23.28
CA ARG A 518 0.09 12.02 -22.02
C ARG A 518 1.57 11.65 -22.19
N PHE A 519 2.13 11.76 -23.39
CA PHE A 519 3.58 11.76 -23.57
C PHE A 519 4.18 13.00 -22.87
N PRO A 520 5.09 12.80 -21.89
CA PRO A 520 5.63 13.88 -21.07
C PRO A 520 6.57 14.79 -21.89
N THR A 521 6.72 16.04 -21.49
CA THR A 521 7.67 16.95 -22.14
C THR A 521 9.09 16.67 -21.64
N LEU A 522 9.90 16.00 -22.46
CA LEU A 522 11.30 15.69 -22.18
C LEU A 522 12.19 16.81 -22.69
N ARG A 523 12.59 17.73 -21.81
CA ARG A 523 13.24 19.01 -22.19
C ARG A 523 14.54 18.82 -22.98
N ASN A 524 15.30 17.76 -22.70
CA ASN A 524 16.60 17.49 -23.33
C ASN A 524 16.50 16.60 -24.57
N LEU A 525 15.30 16.15 -24.95
CA LEU A 525 15.12 15.20 -26.04
C LEU A 525 15.48 15.82 -27.39
N GLU A 526 16.48 15.23 -28.05
CA GLU A 526 16.98 15.65 -29.36
C GLU A 526 16.60 14.66 -30.47
N VAL A 527 16.55 13.37 -30.17
CA VAL A 527 16.24 12.31 -31.13
C VAL A 527 15.11 11.46 -30.59
N LEU A 528 14.02 11.37 -31.35
CA LEU A 528 12.89 10.50 -31.02
C LEU A 528 12.59 9.59 -32.21
N SER A 529 12.61 8.27 -31.98
CA SER A 529 12.13 7.29 -32.95
C SER A 529 10.80 6.72 -32.48
N LEU A 530 9.77 6.88 -33.30
CA LEU A 530 8.42 6.32 -33.14
C LEU A 530 8.09 5.40 -34.31
N ARG A 531 9.10 4.92 -35.04
CA ARG A 531 8.95 4.10 -36.24
C ARG A 531 8.13 2.83 -35.97
N ASN A 532 7.34 2.39 -36.95
CA ASN A 532 6.57 1.16 -36.89
C ASN A 532 5.63 1.12 -35.68
N ASN A 533 4.83 2.17 -35.50
CA ASN A 533 3.74 2.22 -34.54
C ASN A 533 2.40 2.34 -35.28
N LYS A 534 1.32 2.62 -34.55
CA LYS A 534 -0.05 2.71 -35.10
C LYS A 534 -0.61 4.13 -34.93
N LEU A 535 0.25 5.15 -34.99
CA LEU A 535 -0.14 6.54 -34.81
C LEU A 535 -0.95 7.03 -36.01
N VAL A 536 -2.04 7.77 -35.76
CA VAL A 536 -2.97 8.23 -36.81
C VAL A 536 -3.22 9.74 -36.82
N SER A 537 -2.88 10.46 -35.74
CA SER A 537 -3.22 11.88 -35.54
C SER A 537 -2.05 12.81 -35.84
N ALA A 538 -2.16 13.61 -36.89
CA ALA A 538 -1.15 14.61 -37.22
C ALA A 538 -1.06 15.73 -36.17
N ASP A 539 -2.18 16.08 -35.53
CA ASP A 539 -2.20 17.12 -34.49
C ASP A 539 -1.41 16.73 -33.24
N GLU A 540 -1.45 15.44 -32.86
CA GLU A 540 -0.63 14.93 -31.74
C GLU A 540 0.87 15.03 -32.05
N ILE A 541 1.27 14.80 -33.31
CA ILE A 541 2.66 14.96 -33.75
C ILE A 541 3.08 16.44 -33.71
N VAL A 542 2.23 17.34 -34.21
CA VAL A 542 2.49 18.78 -34.18
C VAL A 542 2.61 19.30 -32.75
N ASP A 543 1.73 18.87 -31.85
CA ASP A 543 1.81 19.21 -30.42
C ASP A 543 3.11 18.70 -29.78
N LEU A 544 3.48 17.45 -30.05
CA LEU A 544 4.74 16.87 -29.58
C LEU A 544 5.94 17.74 -30.00
N ILE A 545 6.02 18.12 -31.28
CA ILE A 545 7.12 18.92 -31.82
C ILE A 545 7.16 20.31 -31.17
N LYS A 546 6.00 20.96 -31.00
CA LYS A 546 5.89 22.29 -30.36
C LYS A 546 6.43 22.29 -28.92
N ARG A 547 6.12 21.24 -28.16
CA ARG A 547 6.54 21.14 -26.74
C ARG A 547 8.01 20.76 -26.58
N HIS A 548 8.61 20.05 -27.54
CA HIS A 548 10.01 19.59 -27.49
C HIS A 548 10.94 20.51 -28.27
N ARG A 549 11.30 21.65 -27.66
CA ARG A 549 12.13 22.70 -28.29
C ARG A 549 13.51 22.24 -28.74
N ASN A 550 14.09 21.20 -28.11
CA ASN A 550 15.42 20.68 -28.46
C ASN A 550 15.40 19.51 -29.48
N LEU A 551 14.23 19.02 -29.89
CA LEU A 551 14.11 17.90 -30.83
C LEU A 551 14.72 18.22 -32.22
N LYS A 552 15.77 17.50 -32.61
CA LYS A 552 16.49 17.65 -33.88
C LYS A 552 16.11 16.58 -34.90
N LYS A 553 15.76 15.36 -34.45
CA LYS A 553 15.39 14.23 -35.33
C LYS A 553 14.12 13.56 -34.83
N LEU A 554 13.17 13.34 -35.74
CA LEU A 554 11.94 12.60 -35.47
C LEU A 554 11.70 11.56 -36.56
N ASP A 555 11.72 10.28 -36.19
CA ASP A 555 11.46 9.17 -37.11
C ASP A 555 10.04 8.63 -36.90
N LEU A 556 9.17 8.82 -37.89
CA LEU A 556 7.78 8.36 -37.90
C LEU A 556 7.51 7.27 -38.93
N ARG A 557 8.53 6.80 -39.66
CA ARG A 557 8.35 5.80 -40.74
C ARG A 557 7.50 4.62 -40.29
N ASP A 558 6.80 4.01 -41.23
CA ASP A 558 5.94 2.85 -40.97
C ASP A 558 4.80 3.16 -39.95
N ASN A 559 4.30 4.41 -39.90
CA ASN A 559 3.08 4.77 -39.18
C ASN A 559 1.99 5.25 -40.14
N PRO A 560 0.69 4.96 -39.87
CA PRO A 560 -0.43 5.49 -40.66
C PRO A 560 -0.49 7.03 -40.74
N VAL A 561 0.09 7.74 -39.77
CA VAL A 561 0.13 9.21 -39.74
C VAL A 561 1.02 9.80 -40.85
N CYS A 562 1.96 9.05 -41.40
CA CYS A 562 2.86 9.53 -42.45
C CYS A 562 2.13 10.04 -43.69
N ASP A 563 1.00 9.43 -44.05
CA ASP A 563 0.19 9.82 -45.22
C ASP A 563 -0.64 11.10 -44.96
N LYS A 564 -0.78 11.50 -43.70
CA LYS A 564 -1.62 12.63 -43.26
C LYS A 564 -0.83 13.86 -42.84
N ILE A 565 0.48 13.72 -42.67
CA ILE A 565 1.35 14.81 -42.25
C ILE A 565 1.75 15.62 -43.47
N ASP A 566 1.48 16.92 -43.41
CA ASP A 566 2.06 17.90 -44.30
C ASP A 566 3.47 18.31 -43.79
N PRO A 567 4.56 17.96 -44.50
CA PRO A 567 5.92 18.32 -44.09
C PRO A 567 6.15 19.83 -44.02
N ASP A 568 5.47 20.63 -44.84
CA ASP A 568 5.66 22.08 -44.88
C ASP A 568 5.01 22.75 -43.66
N LYS A 569 3.86 22.23 -43.20
CA LYS A 569 3.26 22.60 -41.90
C LYS A 569 4.20 22.29 -40.73
N ILE A 570 4.97 21.20 -40.79
CA ILE A 570 5.96 20.87 -39.75
C ILE A 570 7.18 21.79 -39.83
N LYS A 571 7.67 22.12 -41.03
CA LYS A 571 8.78 23.07 -41.20
C LYS A 571 8.44 24.46 -40.66
N TYR A 572 7.18 24.91 -40.81
CA TYR A 572 6.71 26.16 -40.19
C TYR A 572 6.79 26.12 -38.65
N VAL A 573 6.51 24.96 -38.05
CA VAL A 573 6.60 24.77 -36.60
C VAL A 573 8.06 24.66 -36.14
N LYS A 574 8.90 23.97 -36.91
CA LYS A 574 10.32 23.76 -36.57
C LYS A 574 11.18 23.51 -37.80
N TYR A 575 11.77 24.57 -38.34
CA TYR A 575 12.52 24.56 -39.59
C TYR A 575 13.71 23.57 -39.61
N ASN A 576 14.44 23.42 -38.50
CA ASN A 576 15.64 22.58 -38.40
C ASN A 576 15.37 21.11 -38.00
N LEU A 577 14.11 20.66 -37.99
CA LEU A 577 13.78 19.28 -37.62
C LEU A 577 14.00 18.32 -38.81
N ALA A 578 14.88 17.35 -38.64
CA ALA A 578 14.99 16.23 -39.58
C ALA A 578 13.87 15.22 -39.32
N LEU A 579 12.84 15.29 -40.16
CA LEU A 579 11.65 14.43 -40.10
C LEU A 579 11.78 13.28 -41.11
N TYR A 580 11.64 12.04 -40.64
CA TYR A 580 11.67 10.84 -41.48
C TYR A 580 10.25 10.27 -41.59
N LEU A 581 9.67 10.32 -42.79
CA LEU A 581 8.32 9.81 -43.09
C LEU A 581 8.30 8.61 -44.03
N LYS A 582 9.37 8.42 -44.82
CA LYS A 582 9.56 7.34 -45.79
C LYS A 582 10.85 6.57 -45.52
#